data_AF-A0A401I8R5-F1
#
_entry.id   AF-A0A401I8R5-F1
#
_cell.length_a   1.000
_cell.length_b   1.000
_cell.length_c   1.000
_cell.angle_alpha   90.00
_cell.angle_beta   90.00
_cell.angle_gamma   90.00
#
_symmetry.space_group_name_H-M   'P 1'
#
loop_
_entity.id
_entity.type
_entity.pdbx_description
1 polymer ?
#
loop_
_entity_poly.entity_id
_entity_poly.type
_entity_poly.pdbx_seq_one_letter_code
_entity_poly.pdbx_strand_id
1 'polypeptide(L)'
;MRAESGVKDFHLPYAYDINNSNENYDGLASWTVSGGYTTSASLWINQYYTSASKYTSSIKAGLTGHEIGHSLGLNHASIIQVLPTIMWPYTFNSDGTPSARKLTPGTGDISDTNSLYPTIPNFSSNVSPRADGTYVAASWAIYYKDEKELYEAADMVIIGKVTNENGSKFKKGDYSTYKSYADVKVKEVLKGDNSYTGKNIEISQMGGDDGSVKVIAEHSTHLKHNNNVILFLKRNSDNTYRPINEDDGIYIDKEGKGNYANIQSDKDMNIANLPR
;
A
#
# COMPACT_ATOMS: atom_id res chain seq x y z
N MET A 1 31.24 36.54 14.13
CA MET A 1 29.90 36.06 13.73
C MET A 1 30.10 34.67 13.14
N ARG A 2 29.88 33.61 13.93
CA ARG A 2 30.01 32.22 13.46
C ARG A 2 28.70 31.86 12.78
N ALA A 3 28.74 31.57 11.48
CA ALA A 3 27.64 30.92 10.79
C ALA A 3 27.68 29.45 11.20
N GLU A 4 26.76 29.03 12.06
CA GLU A 4 26.48 27.63 12.31
C GLU A 4 25.82 27.06 11.05
N SER A 5 26.58 26.31 10.27
CA SER A 5 26.03 25.46 9.22
C SER A 5 25.28 24.31 9.90
N GLY A 6 23.99 24.52 10.14
CA GLY A 6 23.07 23.47 10.58
C GLY A 6 22.94 22.41 9.49
N VAL A 7 23.85 21.44 9.48
CA VAL A 7 23.60 20.15 8.84
C VAL A 7 22.45 19.55 9.63
N LYS A 8 21.24 19.59 9.07
CA LYS A 8 20.09 18.87 9.62
C LYS A 8 20.50 17.40 9.67
N ASP A 9 20.55 16.83 10.87
CA ASP A 9 20.92 15.43 11.09
C ASP A 9 20.05 14.52 10.22
N PHE A 10 20.65 13.95 9.18
CA PHE A 10 19.99 12.97 8.33
C PHE A 10 19.79 11.71 9.16
N HIS A 11 18.57 11.50 9.66
CA HIS A 11 18.24 10.30 10.42
C HIS A 11 18.22 9.13 9.43
N LEU A 12 19.21 8.25 9.54
CA LEU A 12 19.24 7.02 8.75
C LEU A 12 17.97 6.21 9.03
N PRO A 13 17.34 5.60 8.01
CA PRO A 13 16.18 4.74 8.23
C PRO A 13 16.59 3.54 9.10
N TYR A 14 15.76 3.20 10.07
CA TYR A 14 15.88 1.94 10.79
C TYR A 14 15.24 0.83 9.97
N ALA A 15 16.00 -0.22 9.67
CA ALA A 15 15.49 -1.39 8.95
C ALA A 15 15.28 -2.56 9.91
N TYR A 16 14.13 -3.23 9.77
CA TYR A 16 13.73 -4.36 10.60
C TYR A 16 13.34 -5.54 9.72
N ASP A 17 13.69 -6.75 10.15
CA ASP A 17 13.11 -7.96 9.59
C ASP A 17 11.85 -8.33 10.38
N ILE A 18 10.77 -8.62 9.66
CA ILE A 18 9.52 -9.14 10.24
C ILE A 18 9.15 -10.44 9.57
N ASN A 19 8.28 -11.24 10.20
CA ASN A 19 7.71 -12.43 9.59
C ASN A 19 6.20 -12.40 9.79
N ASN A 20 5.48 -11.89 8.81
CA ASN A 20 4.04 -11.64 8.91
C ASN A 20 3.29 -12.19 7.68
N SER A 21 2.65 -13.33 7.84
CA SER A 21 1.81 -13.96 6.81
C SER A 21 0.41 -13.33 6.67
N ASN A 22 0.02 -12.44 7.59
CA ASN A 22 -1.27 -11.76 7.58
C ASN A 22 -1.26 -10.47 6.74
N GLU A 23 -0.20 -10.25 5.96
CA GLU A 23 -0.07 -9.12 5.06
C GLU A 23 0.26 -9.62 3.65
N ASN A 24 0.06 -8.77 2.65
CA ASN A 24 0.43 -9.08 1.26
C ASN A 24 1.74 -8.44 0.81
N TYR A 25 2.36 -7.62 1.66
CA TYR A 25 3.57 -6.89 1.34
C TYR A 25 4.82 -7.70 1.67
N ASP A 26 5.83 -7.57 0.82
CA ASP A 26 7.18 -8.09 1.06
C ASP A 26 8.12 -7.02 1.65
N GLY A 27 7.76 -5.74 1.49
CA GLY A 27 8.41 -4.60 2.12
C GLY A 27 7.39 -3.54 2.55
N LEU A 28 7.75 -2.76 3.55
CA LEU A 28 6.94 -1.67 4.08
C LEU A 28 7.86 -0.53 4.52
N ALA A 29 7.50 0.69 4.17
CA ALA A 29 8.13 1.90 4.69
C ALA A 29 7.11 2.73 5.46
N SER A 30 7.56 3.38 6.54
CA SER A 30 6.85 4.48 7.18
C SER A 30 7.78 5.65 7.34
N TRP A 31 7.24 6.86 7.20
CA TRP A 31 8.02 8.09 7.39
C TRP A 31 7.14 9.25 7.84
N THR A 32 7.77 10.22 8.51
CA THR A 32 7.10 11.44 8.97
C THR A 32 7.69 12.63 8.24
N VAL A 33 6.83 13.46 7.66
CA VAL A 33 7.19 14.70 6.99
C VAL A 33 6.85 15.88 7.90
N SER A 34 7.81 16.80 8.07
CA SER A 34 7.59 18.08 8.75
C SER A 34 8.35 19.20 8.04
N GLY A 35 7.65 20.32 7.79
CA GLY A 35 8.18 21.43 7.00
C GLY A 35 8.59 21.01 5.59
N GLY A 36 7.96 19.98 5.04
CA GLY A 36 8.29 19.42 3.73
C GLY A 36 9.47 18.44 3.67
N TYR A 37 10.09 18.10 4.80
CA TYR A 37 11.23 17.19 4.86
C TYR A 37 10.88 15.91 5.61
N THR A 38 11.38 14.76 5.14
CA THR A 38 11.35 13.53 5.94
C THR A 38 12.22 13.72 7.19
N THR A 39 11.63 13.53 8.36
CA THR A 39 12.26 13.71 9.68
C THR A 39 12.54 12.40 10.40
N SER A 40 11.81 11.34 10.04
CA SER A 40 12.04 9.98 10.52
C SER A 40 11.54 8.99 9.48
N ALA A 41 12.20 7.84 9.37
CA ALA A 41 11.75 6.72 8.55
C ALA A 41 12.08 5.38 9.22
N SER A 42 11.23 4.39 8.97
CA SER A 42 11.43 2.99 9.38
C SER A 42 10.98 2.08 8.26
N LEU A 43 11.74 1.02 8.03
CA LEU A 43 11.56 0.07 6.93
C LEU A 43 11.41 -1.33 7.52
N TRP A 44 10.52 -2.14 6.95
CA TRP A 44 10.32 -3.53 7.35
C TRP A 44 10.40 -4.44 6.13
N ILE A 45 11.24 -5.46 6.21
CA ILE A 45 11.36 -6.51 5.20
C ILE A 45 10.65 -7.77 5.71
N ASN A 46 9.67 -8.26 4.97
CA ASN A 46 8.84 -9.38 5.39
C ASN A 46 9.44 -10.72 4.96
N GLN A 47 10.13 -11.39 5.88
CA GLN A 47 10.77 -12.69 5.73
C GLN A 47 9.79 -13.81 5.36
N TYR A 48 8.49 -13.66 5.66
CA TYR A 48 7.48 -14.61 5.18
C TYR A 48 7.56 -14.78 3.66
N TYR A 49 7.73 -13.67 2.93
CA TYR A 49 7.90 -13.66 1.48
C TYR A 49 9.37 -13.81 1.08
N THR A 50 10.26 -13.00 1.67
CA THR A 50 11.65 -12.91 1.19
C THR A 50 12.51 -14.13 1.52
N SER A 51 12.03 -15.08 2.33
CA SER A 51 12.68 -16.38 2.52
C SER A 51 12.46 -17.34 1.35
N ALA A 52 11.47 -17.12 0.48
CA ALA A 52 11.20 -17.97 -0.66
C ALA A 52 12.35 -17.92 -1.69
N SER A 53 12.65 -19.06 -2.32
CA SER A 53 13.79 -19.20 -3.26
C SER A 53 13.74 -18.26 -4.47
N LYS A 54 12.54 -17.81 -4.87
CA LYS A 54 12.36 -16.83 -5.95
C LYS A 54 12.88 -15.43 -5.60
N TYR A 55 13.02 -15.09 -4.31
CA TYR A 55 13.66 -13.84 -3.87
C TYR A 55 15.18 -14.03 -3.89
N THR A 56 15.78 -13.82 -5.05
CA THR A 56 17.25 -13.81 -5.20
C THR A 56 17.87 -12.64 -4.44
N SER A 57 19.19 -12.67 -4.22
CA SER A 57 19.91 -11.56 -3.58
C SER A 57 19.72 -10.22 -4.29
N SER A 58 19.62 -10.22 -5.62
CA SER A 58 19.36 -9.00 -6.40
C SER A 58 17.94 -8.48 -6.21
N ILE A 59 16.93 -9.36 -6.08
CA ILE A 59 15.55 -8.97 -5.79
C ILE A 59 15.44 -8.39 -4.38
N LYS A 60 16.09 -9.01 -3.39
CA LYS A 60 16.15 -8.47 -2.01
C LYS A 60 16.83 -7.11 -1.95
N ALA A 61 17.92 -6.93 -2.70
CA ALA A 61 18.59 -5.63 -2.82
C ALA A 61 17.68 -4.59 -3.49
N GLY A 62 16.97 -4.97 -4.56
CA GLY A 62 16.00 -4.11 -5.23
C GLY A 62 14.82 -3.70 -4.33
N LEU A 63 14.27 -4.65 -3.58
CA LEU A 63 13.24 -4.38 -2.57
C LEU A 63 13.75 -3.43 -1.48
N THR A 64 14.94 -3.70 -0.93
CA THR A 64 15.54 -2.81 0.08
C THR A 64 15.78 -1.41 -0.47
N GLY A 65 16.27 -1.30 -1.70
CA GLY A 65 16.47 0.00 -2.37
C GLY A 65 15.17 0.76 -2.60
N HIS A 66 14.07 0.08 -2.87
CA HIS A 66 12.73 0.66 -2.95
C HIS A 66 12.28 1.24 -1.61
N GLU A 67 12.40 0.46 -0.52
CA GLU A 67 12.04 0.95 0.82
C GLU A 67 12.91 2.14 1.26
N ILE A 68 14.20 2.12 0.91
CA ILE A 68 15.09 3.27 1.10
C ILE A 68 14.59 4.47 0.28
N GLY A 69 14.12 4.27 -0.95
CA GLY A 69 13.51 5.33 -1.77
C GLY A 69 12.38 6.06 -1.03
N HIS A 70 11.48 5.33 -0.37
CA HIS A 70 10.45 5.94 0.48
C HIS A 70 11.03 6.74 1.65
N SER A 71 12.10 6.25 2.30
CA SER A 71 12.78 7.03 3.35
C SER A 71 13.38 8.34 2.83
N LEU A 72 13.75 8.39 1.55
CA LEU A 72 14.22 9.59 0.86
C LEU A 72 13.07 10.49 0.38
N GLY A 73 11.81 10.06 0.52
CA GLY A 73 10.63 10.81 0.12
C GLY A 73 10.11 10.49 -1.29
N LEU A 74 10.63 9.46 -1.94
CA LEU A 74 10.08 8.98 -3.21
C LEU A 74 8.74 8.28 -2.97
N ASN A 75 7.78 8.55 -3.85
CA ASN A 75 6.51 7.83 -3.89
C ASN A 75 6.62 6.60 -4.80
N HIS A 76 5.65 5.71 -4.72
CA HIS A 76 5.50 4.71 -5.77
C HIS A 76 5.36 5.35 -7.14
N ALA A 77 5.98 4.69 -8.12
CA ALA A 77 5.78 5.03 -9.50
C ALA A 77 4.34 4.74 -9.92
N SER A 78 3.74 5.67 -10.67
CA SER A 78 2.42 5.43 -11.27
C SER A 78 2.51 4.31 -12.31
N ILE A 79 1.42 3.56 -12.49
CA ILE A 79 1.33 2.57 -13.57
C ILE A 79 1.47 3.17 -14.98
N ILE A 80 1.31 4.50 -15.11
CA ILE A 80 1.49 5.26 -16.36
C ILE A 80 2.94 5.77 -16.50
N GLN A 81 3.75 5.69 -15.45
CA GLN A 81 5.12 6.18 -15.47
C GLN A 81 5.99 5.31 -16.39
N VAL A 82 6.45 5.94 -17.48
CA VAL A 82 7.19 5.29 -18.56
C VAL A 82 8.68 5.11 -18.27
N LEU A 83 9.19 5.78 -17.21
CA LEU A 83 10.61 5.77 -16.88
C LEU A 83 10.95 4.55 -16.01
N PRO A 84 12.09 3.89 -16.27
CA PRO A 84 12.61 2.84 -15.39
C PRO A 84 12.78 3.31 -13.94
N THR A 85 12.24 2.52 -13.01
CA THR A 85 12.19 2.87 -11.58
C THR A 85 12.24 1.62 -10.69
N ILE A 86 12.93 1.75 -9.55
CA ILE A 86 12.90 0.79 -8.43
C ILE A 86 11.62 0.94 -7.60
N MET A 87 10.95 2.11 -7.68
CA MET A 87 9.74 2.49 -6.93
C MET A 87 8.43 1.88 -7.46
N TRP A 88 8.51 0.85 -8.31
CA TRP A 88 7.32 0.13 -8.74
C TRP A 88 6.71 -0.64 -7.57
N PRO A 89 5.41 -0.49 -7.22
CA PRO A 89 4.85 -0.99 -5.95
C PRO A 89 4.81 -2.52 -5.82
N TYR A 90 5.05 -3.28 -6.88
CA TYR A 90 4.95 -4.73 -6.87
C TYR A 90 6.30 -5.41 -7.14
N THR A 91 6.57 -6.57 -6.54
CA THR A 91 7.81 -7.33 -6.81
C THR A 91 7.65 -8.37 -7.92
N PHE A 92 6.56 -9.13 -7.92
CA PHE A 92 6.28 -10.17 -8.93
C PHE A 92 4.93 -9.96 -9.59
N ASN A 93 4.75 -10.50 -10.79
CA ASN A 93 3.44 -10.76 -11.36
C ASN A 93 2.84 -12.04 -10.72
N SER A 94 1.53 -12.23 -10.88
CA SER A 94 0.81 -13.41 -10.36
C SER A 94 1.32 -14.75 -10.89
N ASP A 95 1.91 -14.78 -12.09
CA ASP A 95 2.56 -15.96 -12.68
C ASP A 95 3.96 -16.27 -12.10
N GLY A 96 4.43 -15.45 -11.16
CA GLY A 96 5.71 -15.60 -10.48
C GLY A 96 6.90 -14.96 -11.21
N THR A 97 6.71 -14.36 -12.38
CA THR A 97 7.76 -13.57 -13.05
C THR A 97 8.01 -12.24 -12.33
N PRO A 98 9.22 -11.67 -12.39
CA PRO A 98 9.46 -10.32 -11.87
C PRO A 98 8.54 -9.29 -12.51
N SER A 99 8.06 -8.33 -11.71
CA SER A 99 7.23 -7.22 -12.20
C SER A 99 8.04 -6.21 -13.03
N ALA A 100 7.45 -5.07 -13.37
CA ALA A 100 8.14 -3.95 -14.00
C ALA A 100 9.23 -3.29 -13.11
N ARG A 101 9.35 -3.70 -11.84
CA ARG A 101 10.33 -3.18 -10.88
C ARG A 101 11.77 -3.38 -11.36
N LYS A 102 12.55 -2.30 -11.39
CA LYS A 102 14.01 -2.39 -11.54
C LYS A 102 14.66 -2.88 -10.24
N LEU A 103 15.76 -3.62 -10.37
CA LEU A 103 16.53 -4.10 -9.21
C LEU A 103 17.58 -3.10 -8.72
N THR A 104 17.74 -1.99 -9.44
CA THR A 104 18.64 -0.88 -9.12
C THR A 104 17.95 0.42 -9.50
N PRO A 105 18.28 1.56 -8.86
CA PRO A 105 17.74 2.86 -9.24
C PRO A 105 17.89 3.14 -10.74
N GLY A 106 16.79 3.51 -11.39
CA GLY A 106 16.69 3.90 -12.79
C GLY A 106 16.66 5.42 -12.97
N THR A 107 16.42 5.86 -14.20
CA THR A 107 16.40 7.29 -14.55
C THR A 107 15.24 8.04 -13.91
N GLY A 108 14.10 7.38 -13.66
CA GLY A 108 12.99 7.96 -12.91
C GLY A 108 13.41 8.28 -11.48
N ASP A 109 14.01 7.29 -10.79
CA ASP A 109 14.45 7.44 -9.39
C ASP A 109 15.50 8.55 -9.24
N ILE A 110 16.45 8.64 -10.18
CA ILE A 110 17.48 9.68 -10.18
C ILE A 110 16.86 11.05 -10.39
N SER A 111 15.91 11.18 -11.32
CA SER A 111 15.21 12.44 -11.58
C SER A 111 14.45 12.90 -10.34
N ASP A 112 13.68 12.01 -9.72
CA ASP A 112 12.85 12.34 -8.56
C ASP A 112 13.71 12.65 -7.33
N THR A 113 14.79 11.88 -7.12
CA THR A 113 15.75 12.13 -6.03
C THR A 113 16.47 13.46 -6.20
N ASN A 114 16.98 13.78 -7.40
CA ASN A 114 17.64 15.07 -7.65
C ASN A 114 16.68 16.25 -7.55
N SER A 115 15.38 16.03 -7.79
CA SER A 115 14.35 17.06 -7.61
C SER A 115 14.13 17.37 -6.13
N LEU A 116 14.18 16.33 -5.26
CA LEU A 116 14.07 16.47 -3.81
C LEU A 116 15.36 17.01 -3.16
N TYR A 117 16.51 16.59 -3.66
CA TYR A 117 17.84 16.90 -3.11
C TYR A 117 18.74 17.51 -4.20
N PRO A 118 18.49 18.77 -4.60
CA PRO A 118 19.30 19.42 -5.63
C PRO A 118 20.74 19.61 -5.16
N THR A 119 21.70 19.27 -6.02
CA THR A 119 23.14 19.28 -5.71
C THR A 119 23.79 20.67 -5.71
N ILE A 120 23.01 21.76 -5.87
CA ILE A 120 23.53 23.12 -6.05
C ILE A 120 23.10 24.03 -4.88
N PRO A 121 24.04 24.71 -4.20
CA PRO A 121 23.71 25.72 -3.21
C PRO A 121 23.00 26.90 -3.90
N ASN A 122 21.79 27.26 -3.43
CA ASN A 122 20.84 28.25 -3.98
C ASN A 122 19.78 27.74 -4.96
N PHE A 123 19.48 26.45 -4.96
CA PHE A 123 18.35 25.95 -5.75
C PHE A 123 17.00 26.29 -5.09
N SER A 124 16.15 27.02 -5.82
CA SER A 124 14.71 27.09 -5.54
C SER A 124 14.10 25.78 -6.02
N SER A 125 13.82 24.85 -5.11
CA SER A 125 13.09 23.63 -5.46
C SER A 125 11.69 23.99 -5.98
N ASN A 126 11.41 23.68 -7.24
CA ASN A 126 10.04 23.74 -7.78
C ASN A 126 9.19 22.53 -7.34
N VAL A 127 9.73 21.66 -6.50
CA VAL A 127 8.98 20.55 -5.91
C VAL A 127 8.15 21.10 -4.77
N SER A 128 6.82 20.99 -4.89
CA SER A 128 5.93 21.24 -3.76
C SER A 128 6.32 20.32 -2.62
N PRO A 129 6.72 20.85 -1.45
CA PRO A 129 7.01 20.02 -0.30
C PRO A 129 5.80 19.12 -0.01
N ARG A 130 6.05 17.84 0.30
CA ARG A 130 4.99 16.94 0.73
C ARG A 130 4.33 17.55 1.97
N ALA A 131 3.00 17.41 2.05
CA ALA A 131 2.27 17.89 3.21
C ALA A 131 2.82 17.24 4.48
N ASP A 132 2.81 17.99 5.57
CA ASP A 132 3.19 17.46 6.87
C ASP A 132 2.24 16.32 7.26
N GLY A 133 2.79 15.23 7.75
CA GLY A 133 2.03 14.03 8.01
C GLY A 133 2.89 12.80 8.24
N THR A 134 2.24 11.72 8.67
CA THR A 134 2.87 10.40 8.78
C THR A 134 2.31 9.52 7.68
N TYR A 135 3.22 8.86 6.97
CA TYR A 135 2.92 8.08 5.79
C TYR A 135 3.41 6.65 5.93
N VAL A 136 2.73 5.75 5.24
CA VAL A 136 3.13 4.34 5.10
C VAL A 136 2.96 3.95 3.63
N ALA A 137 3.90 3.19 3.08
CA ALA A 137 3.75 2.57 1.76
C ALA A 137 4.19 1.11 1.81
N ALA A 138 3.38 0.25 1.19
CA ALA A 138 3.63 -1.17 1.09
C ALA A 138 4.15 -1.54 -0.30
N SER A 139 5.27 -2.25 -0.34
CA SER A 139 5.68 -3.03 -1.50
C SER A 139 4.93 -4.34 -1.51
N TRP A 140 4.01 -4.52 -2.44
CA TRP A 140 3.21 -5.74 -2.58
C TRP A 140 4.04 -6.87 -3.20
N ALA A 141 3.96 -8.07 -2.63
CA ALA A 141 4.70 -9.22 -3.14
C ALA A 141 4.25 -9.62 -4.56
N ILE A 142 2.96 -9.42 -4.88
CA ILE A 142 2.34 -9.88 -6.13
C ILE A 142 1.46 -8.77 -6.72
N TYR A 143 1.63 -8.52 -8.01
CA TYR A 143 0.74 -7.75 -8.88
C TYR A 143 -0.29 -8.66 -9.53
N TYR A 144 -1.54 -8.22 -9.56
CA TYR A 144 -2.65 -8.88 -10.24
C TYR A 144 -3.12 -7.98 -11.38
N LYS A 145 -3.03 -8.46 -12.63
CA LYS A 145 -3.27 -7.60 -13.80
C LYS A 145 -4.74 -7.29 -14.05
N ASP A 146 -5.62 -8.17 -13.59
CA ASP A 146 -7.05 -8.13 -13.86
C ASP A 146 -7.88 -8.79 -12.75
N GLU A 147 -9.18 -8.61 -12.88
CA GLU A 147 -10.20 -9.10 -11.95
C GLU A 147 -10.19 -10.63 -11.83
N LYS A 148 -9.76 -11.35 -12.87
CA LYS A 148 -9.68 -12.81 -12.87
C LYS A 148 -8.52 -13.27 -11.99
N GLU A 149 -7.34 -12.65 -12.14
CA GLU A 149 -6.19 -12.97 -11.28
C GLU A 149 -6.46 -12.62 -9.81
N LEU A 150 -7.14 -11.49 -9.55
CA LEU A 150 -7.62 -11.15 -8.20
C LEU A 150 -8.60 -12.20 -7.66
N TYR A 151 -9.56 -12.63 -8.48
CA TYR A 151 -10.53 -13.66 -8.10
C TYR A 151 -9.85 -14.97 -7.75
N GLU A 152 -8.89 -15.42 -8.57
CA GLU A 152 -8.14 -16.65 -8.34
C GLU A 152 -7.34 -16.58 -7.04
N ALA A 153 -6.71 -15.43 -6.76
CA ALA A 153 -5.94 -15.21 -5.55
C ALA A 153 -6.77 -15.01 -4.28
N ALA A 154 -8.00 -14.50 -4.36
CA ALA A 154 -8.83 -14.22 -3.19
C ALA A 154 -9.23 -15.47 -2.41
N ASP A 155 -9.27 -15.37 -1.09
CA ASP A 155 -9.84 -16.41 -0.23
C ASP A 155 -11.38 -16.26 -0.17
N MET A 156 -11.87 -15.03 -0.34
CA MET A 156 -13.29 -14.71 -0.41
C MET A 156 -13.52 -13.52 -1.34
N VAL A 157 -14.60 -13.56 -2.13
CA VAL A 157 -15.06 -12.44 -2.95
C VAL A 157 -16.51 -12.18 -2.60
N ILE A 158 -16.85 -10.94 -2.23
CA ILE A 158 -18.20 -10.59 -1.80
C ILE A 158 -18.73 -9.35 -2.51
N ILE A 159 -20.05 -9.28 -2.61
CA ILE A 159 -20.80 -8.04 -2.83
C ILE A 159 -21.42 -7.66 -1.48
N GLY A 160 -21.28 -6.41 -1.07
CA GLY A 160 -21.77 -5.97 0.23
C GLY A 160 -22.00 -4.47 0.34
N LYS A 161 -22.45 -4.07 1.53
CA LYS A 161 -22.61 -2.66 1.89
C LYS A 161 -21.91 -2.39 3.21
N VAL A 162 -21.12 -1.33 3.26
CA VAL A 162 -20.45 -0.89 4.48
C VAL A 162 -21.48 -0.33 5.45
N THR A 163 -21.54 -0.92 6.63
CA THR A 163 -22.53 -0.61 7.67
C THR A 163 -21.97 0.26 8.77
N ASN A 164 -20.71 0.10 9.16
CA ASN A 164 -20.06 0.90 10.20
C ASN A 164 -18.58 1.15 9.87
N GLU A 165 -18.05 2.25 10.39
CA GLU A 165 -16.61 2.51 10.54
C GLU A 165 -16.24 2.22 12.01
N ASN A 166 -15.39 1.22 12.25
CA ASN A 166 -15.05 0.72 13.58
C ASN A 166 -13.78 1.37 14.16
N GLY A 167 -13.39 2.54 13.64
CA GLY A 167 -12.20 3.27 14.06
C GLY A 167 -10.89 2.55 13.70
N SER A 168 -9.81 2.89 14.41
CA SER A 168 -8.47 2.35 14.15
C SER A 168 -7.95 1.52 15.32
N LYS A 169 -7.21 0.44 15.02
CA LYS A 169 -6.38 -0.30 15.98
C LYS A 169 -4.92 -0.07 15.62
N PHE A 170 -4.09 0.19 16.62
CA PHE A 170 -2.69 0.57 16.42
C PHE A 170 -1.86 0.32 17.69
N LYS A 171 -0.54 0.26 17.51
CA LYS A 171 0.45 0.36 18.58
C LYS A 171 1.10 1.73 18.51
N LYS A 172 0.92 2.54 19.57
CA LYS A 172 1.42 3.91 19.62
C LYS A 172 2.94 3.96 19.36
N GLY A 173 3.35 4.83 18.44
CA GLY A 173 4.75 4.98 18.02
C GLY A 173 5.23 3.95 17.00
N ASP A 174 4.38 3.01 16.60
CA ASP A 174 4.68 2.01 15.57
C ASP A 174 3.66 2.14 14.43
N TYR A 175 3.94 3.07 13.51
CA TYR A 175 3.02 3.47 12.44
C TYR A 175 2.71 2.33 11.45
N SER A 176 3.58 1.31 11.38
CA SER A 176 3.35 0.10 10.57
C SER A 176 2.10 -0.69 11.00
N THR A 177 1.67 -0.52 12.25
CA THR A 177 0.57 -1.28 12.85
C THR A 177 -0.79 -0.58 12.73
N TYR A 178 -0.84 0.66 12.23
CA TYR A 178 -2.07 1.42 12.16
C TYR A 178 -2.98 0.83 11.09
N LYS A 179 -4.16 0.39 11.53
CA LYS A 179 -5.21 -0.15 10.67
C LYS A 179 -6.55 0.46 11.02
N SER A 180 -7.32 0.83 10.00
CA SER A 180 -8.73 1.21 10.10
C SER A 180 -9.62 0.00 9.84
N TYR A 181 -10.75 -0.07 10.54
CA TYR A 181 -11.67 -1.19 10.47
C TYR A 181 -13.05 -0.73 10.02
N ALA A 182 -13.73 -1.56 9.23
CA ALA A 182 -15.11 -1.32 8.80
C ALA A 182 -15.92 -2.61 8.75
N ASP A 183 -17.21 -2.53 9.13
CA ASP A 183 -18.13 -3.64 9.01
C ASP A 183 -18.82 -3.64 7.65
N VAL A 184 -18.77 -4.75 6.94
CA VAL A 184 -19.45 -4.94 5.65
C VAL A 184 -20.55 -5.99 5.81
N LYS A 185 -21.80 -5.58 5.56
CA LYS A 185 -22.91 -6.52 5.45
C LYS A 185 -22.86 -7.20 4.09
N VAL A 186 -22.62 -8.50 4.11
CA VAL A 186 -22.50 -9.33 2.90
C VAL A 186 -23.89 -9.52 2.30
N LYS A 187 -24.05 -9.06 1.06
CA LYS A 187 -25.26 -9.30 0.26
C LYS A 187 -25.16 -10.62 -0.49
N GLU A 188 -23.99 -10.90 -1.05
CA GLU A 188 -23.73 -12.07 -1.88
C GLU A 188 -22.26 -12.48 -1.75
N VAL A 189 -22.01 -13.78 -1.76
CA VAL A 189 -20.66 -14.35 -1.80
C VAL A 189 -20.42 -14.90 -3.21
N LEU A 190 -19.47 -14.32 -3.93
CA LEU A 190 -19.07 -14.74 -5.28
C LEU A 190 -17.98 -15.83 -5.25
N LYS A 191 -17.20 -15.89 -4.16
CA LYS A 191 -16.19 -16.93 -3.89
C LYS A 191 -16.04 -17.10 -2.39
N GLY A 192 -15.86 -18.33 -1.92
CA GLY A 192 -15.59 -18.64 -0.51
C GLY A 192 -16.80 -19.26 0.20
N ASP A 193 -16.92 -19.03 1.51
CA ASP A 193 -17.98 -19.63 2.32
C ASP A 193 -19.31 -18.86 2.18
N ASN A 194 -20.28 -19.48 1.51
CA ASN A 194 -21.62 -18.91 1.31
C ASN A 194 -22.40 -18.68 2.61
N SER A 195 -21.98 -19.26 3.74
CA SER A 195 -22.60 -19.04 5.05
C SER A 195 -22.50 -17.59 5.54
N TYR A 196 -21.65 -16.76 4.92
CA TYR A 196 -21.51 -15.34 5.23
C TYR A 196 -22.62 -14.46 4.61
N THR A 197 -23.39 -14.96 3.65
CA THR A 197 -24.52 -14.21 3.06
C THR A 197 -25.47 -13.71 4.15
N GLY A 198 -25.74 -12.40 4.17
CA GLY A 198 -26.58 -11.72 5.16
C GLY A 198 -25.89 -11.37 6.47
N LYS A 199 -24.65 -11.84 6.72
CA LYS A 199 -23.86 -11.54 7.92
C LYS A 199 -22.97 -10.32 7.72
N ASN A 200 -22.48 -9.77 8.83
CA ASN A 200 -21.41 -8.78 8.81
C ASN A 200 -20.04 -9.47 8.87
N ILE A 201 -19.08 -8.92 8.15
CA ILE A 201 -17.66 -9.23 8.31
C ILE A 201 -16.90 -7.93 8.61
N GLU A 202 -15.83 -8.03 9.40
CA GLU A 202 -14.93 -6.93 9.68
C GLU A 202 -13.77 -6.94 8.66
N ILE A 203 -13.56 -5.79 8.01
CA ILE A 203 -12.49 -5.54 7.04
C ILE A 203 -11.45 -4.62 7.68
N SER A 204 -10.17 -4.97 7.59
CA SER A 204 -9.05 -4.10 7.98
C SER A 204 -8.37 -3.48 6.76
N GLN A 205 -8.02 -2.20 6.83
CA GLN A 205 -7.27 -1.45 5.82
C GLN A 205 -6.11 -0.69 6.48
N MET A 206 -4.98 -0.58 5.80
CA MET A 206 -3.80 0.14 6.30
C MET A 206 -4.06 1.63 6.57
N GLY A 207 -3.31 2.20 7.52
CA GLY A 207 -3.46 3.58 7.97
C GLY A 207 -4.52 3.73 9.07
N GLY A 208 -4.74 4.96 9.53
CA GLY A 208 -5.67 5.21 10.62
C GLY A 208 -5.37 6.49 11.39
N ASP A 209 -6.09 6.69 12.49
CA ASP A 209 -5.99 7.89 13.33
C ASP A 209 -6.11 7.51 14.81
N ASP A 210 -5.18 7.98 15.64
CA ASP A 210 -5.21 7.80 17.10
C ASP A 210 -5.69 9.05 17.88
N GLY A 211 -6.15 10.07 17.15
CA GLY A 211 -6.55 11.38 17.66
C GLY A 211 -5.39 12.36 17.84
N SER A 212 -4.15 11.88 17.82
CA SER A 212 -2.92 12.70 17.86
C SER A 212 -2.17 12.68 16.53
N VAL A 213 -2.15 11.52 15.86
CA VAL A 213 -1.46 11.28 14.60
C VAL A 213 -2.41 10.56 13.64
N LYS A 214 -2.52 11.13 12.44
CA LYS A 214 -3.13 10.47 11.29
C LYS A 214 -2.04 9.84 10.42
N VAL A 215 -2.13 8.52 10.25
CA VAL A 215 -1.26 7.73 9.36
C VAL A 215 -1.95 7.55 8.02
N ILE A 216 -1.30 8.05 6.96
CA ILE A 216 -1.78 8.01 5.58
C ILE A 216 -1.05 6.86 4.86
N ALA A 217 -1.77 5.79 4.57
CA ALA A 217 -1.23 4.69 3.77
C ALA A 217 -1.40 4.98 2.27
N GLU A 218 -0.32 4.86 1.50
CA GLU A 218 -0.37 4.94 0.05
C GLU A 218 -1.18 3.76 -0.50
N HIS A 219 -2.03 4.05 -1.50
CA HIS A 219 -2.93 3.05 -2.13
C HIS A 219 -3.89 2.36 -1.15
N SER A 220 -4.27 3.04 -0.05
CA SER A 220 -5.34 2.60 0.82
C SER A 220 -6.34 3.73 1.05
N THR A 221 -7.56 3.48 0.59
CA THR A 221 -8.69 4.39 0.69
C THR A 221 -9.73 3.77 1.63
N HIS A 222 -9.87 4.33 2.83
CA HIS A 222 -10.76 3.79 3.86
C HIS A 222 -12.21 3.79 3.41
N LEU A 223 -12.82 2.61 3.43
CA LEU A 223 -14.24 2.41 3.14
C LEU A 223 -15.11 3.23 4.10
N LYS A 224 -16.15 3.85 3.55
CA LYS A 224 -17.06 4.73 4.27
C LYS A 224 -18.44 4.13 4.44
N HIS A 225 -19.12 4.54 5.51
CA HIS A 225 -20.50 4.17 5.74
C HIS A 225 -21.35 4.37 4.48
N ASN A 226 -22.23 3.41 4.18
CA ASN A 226 -23.06 3.33 2.98
C ASN A 226 -22.37 3.06 1.64
N ASN A 227 -21.05 2.87 1.57
CA ASN A 227 -20.43 2.40 0.33
C ASN A 227 -20.98 1.01 -0.04
N ASN A 228 -21.44 0.85 -1.28
CA ASN A 228 -21.72 -0.45 -1.88
C ASN A 228 -20.43 -0.94 -2.54
N VAL A 229 -20.01 -2.16 -2.23
CA VAL A 229 -18.67 -2.64 -2.56
C VAL A 229 -18.68 -4.03 -3.17
N ILE A 230 -17.70 -4.28 -4.02
CA ILE A 230 -17.19 -5.62 -4.32
C ILE A 230 -15.77 -5.70 -3.79
N LEU A 231 -15.51 -6.72 -2.97
CA LEU A 231 -14.24 -6.88 -2.28
C LEU A 231 -13.60 -8.21 -2.61
N PHE A 232 -12.34 -8.18 -3.03
CA PHE A 232 -11.46 -9.33 -3.20
C PHE A 232 -10.58 -9.44 -1.96
N LEU A 233 -10.85 -10.45 -1.13
CA LEU A 233 -10.36 -10.50 0.24
C LEU A 233 -9.38 -11.65 0.47
N LYS A 234 -8.37 -11.37 1.29
CA LYS A 234 -7.56 -12.36 1.99
C LYS A 234 -8.04 -12.52 3.42
N ARG A 235 -8.00 -13.76 3.92
CA ARG A 235 -8.29 -14.06 5.31
C ARG A 235 -7.02 -13.89 6.15
N ASN A 236 -7.16 -13.21 7.28
CA ASN A 236 -6.13 -13.12 8.31
C ASN A 236 -6.21 -14.33 9.25
N SER A 237 -5.13 -14.64 9.96
CA SER A 237 -5.10 -15.74 10.94
C SER A 237 -6.08 -15.58 12.08
N ASP A 238 -6.51 -14.36 12.39
CA ASP A 238 -7.50 -14.02 13.42
C ASP A 238 -8.96 -14.07 12.91
N ASN A 239 -9.18 -14.59 11.71
CA ASN A 239 -10.47 -14.66 11.00
C ASN A 239 -11.06 -13.32 10.55
N THR A 240 -10.32 -12.22 10.67
CA THR A 240 -10.67 -10.98 9.98
C THR A 240 -10.29 -11.08 8.49
N TYR A 241 -10.78 -10.12 7.69
CA TYR A 241 -10.45 -10.05 6.27
C TYR A 241 -9.74 -8.74 5.94
N ARG A 242 -8.93 -8.77 4.90
CA ARG A 242 -8.30 -7.58 4.31
C ARG A 242 -8.46 -7.60 2.79
N PRO A 243 -8.62 -6.45 2.13
CA PRO A 243 -8.54 -6.38 0.67
C PRO A 243 -7.16 -6.84 0.19
N ILE A 244 -7.12 -7.57 -0.93
CA ILE A 244 -5.84 -7.85 -1.60
C ILE A 244 -5.19 -6.54 -2.00
N ASN A 245 -3.96 -6.30 -1.53
CA ASN A 245 -3.17 -5.12 -1.85
C ASN A 245 -3.94 -3.80 -1.67
N GLU A 246 -4.78 -3.72 -0.62
CA GLU A 246 -5.59 -2.54 -0.31
C GLU A 246 -6.50 -2.14 -1.49
N ASP A 247 -6.26 -0.99 -2.13
CA ASP A 247 -7.15 -0.45 -3.16
C ASP A 247 -7.26 -1.32 -4.42
N ASP A 248 -6.29 -2.19 -4.72
CA ASP A 248 -6.37 -3.14 -5.84
C ASP A 248 -7.58 -4.07 -5.71
N GLY A 249 -7.89 -4.51 -4.49
CA GLY A 249 -8.95 -5.46 -4.19
C GLY A 249 -10.32 -4.84 -3.94
N ILE A 250 -10.49 -3.53 -4.14
CA ILE A 250 -11.71 -2.79 -3.77
C ILE A 250 -12.36 -2.15 -5.00
N TYR A 251 -13.64 -2.45 -5.18
CA TYR A 251 -14.48 -1.81 -6.18
C TYR A 251 -15.71 -1.19 -5.52
N ILE A 252 -16.01 0.07 -5.85
CA ILE A 252 -17.11 0.84 -5.28
C ILE A 252 -18.14 1.19 -6.36
N ASP A 253 -19.42 1.06 -6.02
CA ASP A 253 -20.51 1.65 -6.80
C ASP A 253 -20.72 3.10 -6.36
N LYS A 254 -20.04 4.02 -7.06
CA LYS A 254 -20.03 5.45 -6.74
C LYS A 254 -21.38 6.12 -6.97
N GLU A 255 -22.19 5.58 -7.88
CA GLU A 255 -23.48 6.19 -8.28
C GLU A 255 -24.70 5.52 -7.64
N GLY A 256 -24.52 4.40 -6.92
CA GLY A 256 -25.62 3.61 -6.36
C GLY A 256 -26.47 2.90 -7.42
N LYS A 257 -25.93 2.72 -8.63
CA LYS A 257 -26.64 2.16 -9.80
C LYS A 257 -26.24 0.71 -10.09
N GLY A 258 -25.36 0.12 -9.27
CA GLY A 258 -24.81 -1.21 -9.49
C GLY A 258 -23.62 -1.25 -10.46
N ASN A 259 -23.05 -0.09 -10.83
CA ASN A 259 -21.86 0.00 -11.65
C ASN A 259 -20.64 0.19 -10.75
N TYR A 260 -19.82 -0.84 -10.63
CA TYR A 260 -18.67 -0.84 -9.74
C TYR A 260 -17.40 -0.48 -10.52
N ALA A 261 -16.58 0.41 -9.96
CA ALA A 261 -15.26 0.74 -10.48
C ALA A 261 -14.20 0.57 -9.39
N ASN A 262 -12.98 0.18 -9.78
CA ASN A 262 -11.86 0.05 -8.85
C ASN A 262 -11.61 1.41 -8.18
N ILE A 263 -11.41 1.40 -6.85
CA ILE A 263 -11.40 2.61 -6.04
C ILE A 263 -10.24 3.57 -6.38
N GLN A 264 -9.12 3.02 -6.87
CA GLN A 264 -7.91 3.78 -7.20
C GLN A 264 -7.82 4.13 -8.69
N SER A 265 -8.10 3.17 -9.58
CA SER A 265 -7.88 3.33 -11.02
C SER A 265 -9.10 3.81 -11.80
N ASP A 266 -10.29 3.84 -11.18
CA ASP A 266 -11.58 4.12 -11.82
C ASP A 266 -11.92 3.17 -12.99
N LYS A 267 -11.20 2.05 -13.11
CA LYS A 267 -11.49 1.02 -14.11
C LYS A 267 -12.78 0.28 -13.73
N ASP A 268 -13.72 0.25 -14.66
CA ASP A 268 -14.99 -0.45 -14.49
C ASP A 268 -14.80 -1.96 -14.29
N MET A 269 -15.59 -2.52 -13.37
CA MET A 269 -15.68 -3.94 -13.14
C MET A 269 -16.74 -4.56 -14.03
N ASN A 270 -16.34 -5.60 -14.77
CA ASN A 270 -17.30 -6.48 -15.43
C ASN A 270 -17.45 -7.78 -14.62
N ILE A 271 -18.45 -7.82 -13.74
CA ILE A 271 -18.74 -8.97 -12.88
C ILE A 271 -19.00 -10.24 -13.71
N ALA A 272 -19.54 -10.11 -14.92
CA ALA A 272 -19.82 -11.26 -15.80
C ALA A 272 -18.54 -11.97 -16.28
N ASN A 273 -17.38 -11.33 -16.17
CA ASN A 273 -16.09 -11.90 -16.52
C ASN A 273 -15.43 -12.69 -15.38
N LEU A 274 -16.02 -12.67 -14.17
CA LEU A 274 -15.51 -13.47 -13.07
C LEU A 274 -15.79 -14.97 -13.30
N PRO A 275 -14.87 -15.86 -12.88
CA PRO A 275 -15.14 -17.30 -12.84
C PRO A 275 -16.41 -17.60 -12.02
N ARG A 276 -17.21 -18.56 -12.48
CA ARG A 276 -18.41 -19.07 -11.79
C ARG A 276 -18.13 -20.42 -11.15
#